data_AF-A0A1G9XM93-F1
#
_entry.id   AF-A0A1G9XM93-F1
#
_cell.length_a   1.000
_cell.length_b   1.000
_cell.length_c   1.000
_cell.angle_alpha   90.00
_cell.angle_beta   90.00
_cell.angle_gamma   90.00
#
_symmetry.space_group_name_H-M   'P 1'
#
loop_
_entity.id
_entity.type
_entity.pdbx_description
1 polymer ?
#
loop_
_entity_poly.entity_id
_entity_poly.type
_entity_poly.pdbx_seq_one_letter_code
_entity_poly.pdbx_strand_id
1 'polypeptide(L)'
;MNIKRSLPALLPLVLTATFFANGAAESATPKQSPVNVTPNAIRFDPHAPKLDVSYGHSALELKYVRKDAGQADGCTTRDHEETEEAEVEPGSGHVTVAGTRYDLVQFHFHTPSEHRFGGRNTPLEMHLVHRSAEGKLLVVGVPLVAGSHSVVDDVLATLSPECGAPVDIEPIDLNRLLPSGHHTLHYTGSLTTAPFTEGVEWYLTREQHVSAATIARFKGLFTAGNARATQPLNGRTFVDVPRI
;
A
#
# COMPACT_ATOMS: atom_id res chain seq x y z
N MET A 1 36.16 -1.31 -73.12
CA MET A 1 36.16 -1.73 -71.70
C MET A 1 35.28 -0.75 -70.93
N ASN A 2 34.33 -1.29 -70.15
CA ASN A 2 33.31 -0.68 -69.26
C ASN A 2 33.55 0.80 -68.84
N ILE A 3 32.53 1.63 -68.62
CA ILE A 3 31.51 1.49 -67.54
C ILE A 3 30.25 2.31 -67.88
N LYS A 4 29.08 1.68 -67.70
CA LYS A 4 27.74 2.28 -67.72
C LYS A 4 27.51 3.17 -66.49
N ARG A 5 26.80 4.30 -66.66
CA ARG A 5 25.99 4.92 -65.60
C ARG A 5 24.63 5.33 -66.16
N SER A 6 23.61 4.59 -65.76
CA SER A 6 22.18 4.85 -66.01
C SER A 6 21.59 5.66 -64.86
N LEU A 7 20.90 6.77 -65.15
CA LEU A 7 20.03 7.47 -64.19
C LEU A 7 18.68 6.72 -64.10
N PRO A 8 18.05 6.61 -62.92
CA PRO A 8 16.67 6.14 -62.84
C PRO A 8 15.68 7.30 -62.96
N ALA A 9 14.59 7.05 -63.69
CA ALA A 9 13.42 7.92 -63.78
C ALA A 9 12.56 7.80 -62.51
N LEU A 10 12.06 8.93 -62.00
CA LEU A 10 11.06 8.96 -60.93
C LEU A 10 9.67 8.62 -61.49
N LEU A 11 9.00 7.62 -60.91
CA LEU A 11 7.54 7.48 -60.97
C LEU A 11 6.92 8.06 -59.69
N PRO A 12 5.77 8.76 -59.76
CA PRO A 12 5.06 9.21 -58.58
C PRO A 12 4.25 8.05 -57.98
N LEU A 13 4.48 7.75 -56.71
CA LEU A 13 3.69 6.81 -55.93
C LEU A 13 2.49 7.55 -55.33
N VAL A 14 1.28 7.28 -55.83
CA VAL A 14 0.04 7.80 -55.22
C VAL A 14 -0.29 6.91 -54.02
N LEU A 15 -0.11 7.46 -52.82
CA LEU A 15 -0.44 6.78 -51.56
C LEU A 15 -1.91 7.06 -51.21
N THR A 16 -2.78 6.07 -51.41
CA THR A 16 -4.15 6.12 -50.89
C THR A 16 -4.12 5.93 -49.38
N ALA A 17 -4.46 6.98 -48.63
CA ALA A 17 -4.62 6.92 -47.18
C ALA A 17 -5.92 6.20 -46.83
N THR A 18 -5.82 4.94 -46.41
CA THR A 18 -6.88 4.28 -45.63
C THR A 18 -6.89 4.89 -44.23
N PHE A 19 -7.94 5.67 -43.93
CA PHE A 19 -8.23 6.10 -42.57
C PHE A 19 -8.70 4.88 -41.77
N PHE A 20 -7.83 4.35 -40.91
CA PHE A 20 -8.28 3.57 -39.78
C PHE A 20 -8.95 4.52 -38.80
N ALA A 21 -10.24 4.31 -38.55
CA ALA A 21 -10.92 4.94 -37.42
C ALA A 21 -10.26 4.42 -36.14
N ASN A 22 -9.32 5.19 -35.59
CA ASN A 22 -8.89 5.00 -34.21
C ASN A 22 -10.13 5.22 -33.34
N GLY A 23 -10.74 4.14 -32.85
CA GLY A 23 -11.57 4.22 -31.68
C GLY A 23 -10.75 4.91 -30.59
N ALA A 24 -11.27 5.98 -30.00
CA ALA A 24 -10.65 6.58 -28.85
C ALA A 24 -10.45 5.47 -27.82
N ALA A 25 -9.20 5.20 -27.44
CA ALA A 25 -8.93 4.38 -26.28
C ALA A 25 -9.55 5.10 -25.08
N GLU A 26 -10.70 4.62 -24.62
CA GLU A 26 -11.24 5.07 -23.34
C GLU A 26 -10.16 4.80 -22.30
N SER A 27 -9.66 5.86 -21.66
CA SER A 27 -8.80 5.74 -20.50
C SER A 27 -9.51 4.83 -19.50
N ALA A 28 -8.90 3.69 -19.18
CA ALA A 28 -9.45 2.79 -18.17
C ALA A 28 -9.74 3.59 -16.89
N THR A 29 -10.92 3.36 -16.29
CA THR A 29 -11.30 4.07 -15.06
C THR A 29 -10.29 3.75 -13.94
N PRO A 30 -9.67 4.76 -13.31
CA PRO A 30 -8.63 4.52 -12.31
C PRO A 30 -9.11 3.69 -11.12
N LYS A 31 -8.23 2.83 -10.60
CA LYS A 31 -8.45 1.98 -9.43
C LYS A 31 -7.51 2.37 -8.29
N GLN A 32 -7.55 3.64 -7.91
CA GLN A 32 -6.67 4.20 -6.89
C GLN A 32 -7.12 3.90 -5.45
N SER A 33 -6.17 4.02 -4.52
CA SER A 33 -6.32 3.87 -3.06
C SER A 33 -5.80 5.14 -2.34
N PRO A 34 -6.20 5.42 -1.09
CA PRO A 34 -7.17 4.67 -0.28
C PRO A 34 -8.60 4.95 -0.73
N VAL A 35 -9.58 4.25 -0.16
CA VAL A 35 -11.00 4.42 -0.49
C VAL A 35 -11.86 4.56 0.77
N ASN A 36 -13.07 5.10 0.59
CA ASN A 36 -14.10 5.07 1.63
C ASN A 36 -14.92 3.78 1.51
N VAL A 37 -14.84 2.92 2.52
CA VAL A 37 -15.64 1.71 2.64
C VAL A 37 -17.06 2.08 3.02
N THR A 38 -18.02 1.71 2.19
CA THR A 38 -19.45 1.94 2.42
C THR A 38 -20.22 0.61 2.38
N PRO A 39 -21.20 0.38 3.28
CA PRO A 39 -21.91 -0.91 3.34
C PRO A 39 -22.57 -1.33 2.03
N ASN A 40 -23.08 -0.38 1.24
CA ASN A 40 -23.70 -0.63 -0.07
C ASN A 40 -22.72 -1.13 -1.14
N ALA A 41 -21.40 -0.97 -0.94
CA ALA A 41 -20.36 -1.45 -1.83
C ALA A 41 -19.79 -2.81 -1.42
N ILE A 42 -20.17 -3.35 -0.26
CA ILE A 42 -19.72 -4.65 0.22
C ILE A 42 -20.54 -5.76 -0.45
N ARG A 43 -19.86 -6.82 -0.88
CA ARG A 43 -20.43 -8.04 -1.44
C ARG A 43 -19.92 -9.22 -0.64
N PHE A 44 -20.80 -10.17 -0.38
CA PHE A 44 -20.42 -11.43 0.21
C PHE A 44 -20.17 -12.43 -0.92
N ASP A 45 -19.01 -13.07 -0.90
CA ASP A 45 -18.69 -14.18 -1.81
C ASP A 45 -18.16 -15.36 -0.97
N PRO A 46 -18.95 -16.43 -0.79
CA PRO A 46 -18.52 -17.60 -0.02
C PRO A 46 -17.40 -18.40 -0.71
N HIS A 47 -17.13 -18.14 -1.98
CA HIS A 47 -16.08 -18.78 -2.77
C HIS A 47 -14.83 -17.92 -2.93
N ALA A 48 -14.82 -16.72 -2.34
CA ALA A 48 -13.63 -15.86 -2.36
C ALA A 48 -12.42 -16.62 -1.77
N PRO A 49 -11.26 -16.58 -2.45
CA PRO A 49 -10.03 -17.15 -1.91
C PRO A 49 -9.72 -16.52 -0.54
N LYS A 50 -9.41 -17.38 0.43
CA LYS A 50 -9.03 -16.96 1.77
C LYS A 50 -7.64 -16.35 1.74
N LEU A 51 -7.39 -15.42 2.67
CA LEU A 51 -6.06 -14.93 2.97
C LEU A 51 -5.49 -15.81 4.07
N ASP A 52 -4.63 -16.77 3.71
CA ASP A 52 -3.99 -17.64 4.67
C ASP A 52 -2.72 -16.95 5.19
N VAL A 53 -2.70 -16.59 6.47
CA VAL A 53 -1.57 -15.88 7.10
C VAL A 53 -0.66 -16.84 7.84
N SER A 54 0.65 -16.67 7.63
CA SER A 54 1.69 -17.40 8.32
C SER A 54 2.81 -16.44 8.68
N TYR A 55 2.69 -15.83 9.85
CA TYR A 55 3.71 -14.98 10.43
C TYR A 55 4.46 -15.71 11.55
N GLY A 56 5.75 -15.40 11.69
CA GLY A 56 6.63 -15.87 12.73
C GLY A 56 7.07 -14.73 13.65
N HIS A 57 8.32 -14.79 14.08
CA HIS A 57 8.96 -13.71 14.83
C HIS A 57 10.00 -13.02 13.95
N SER A 58 10.24 -11.74 14.20
CA SER A 58 11.25 -10.97 13.48
C SER A 58 11.82 -9.88 14.37
N ALA A 59 13.15 -9.74 14.36
CA ALA A 59 13.73 -8.44 14.70
C ALA A 59 13.27 -7.40 13.68
N LEU A 60 13.23 -6.13 14.06
CA LEU A 60 12.85 -5.04 13.16
C LEU A 60 13.93 -3.98 13.11
N GLU A 61 14.09 -3.39 11.93
CA GLU A 61 14.77 -2.11 11.77
C GLU A 61 13.69 -1.05 11.51
N LEU A 62 13.45 -0.17 12.48
CA LEU A 62 12.53 0.95 12.34
C LEU A 62 13.27 2.17 11.82
N LYS A 63 12.83 2.69 10.68
CA LYS A 63 13.44 3.86 10.03
C LYS A 63 12.39 4.89 9.67
N TYR A 64 12.82 6.14 9.60
CA TYR A 64 12.02 7.21 9.01
C TYR A 64 12.20 7.22 7.49
N VAL A 65 11.10 7.02 6.76
CA VAL A 65 11.07 7.10 5.30
C VAL A 65 10.94 8.56 4.88
N ARG A 66 11.99 9.09 4.25
CA ARG A 66 12.02 10.44 3.68
C ARG A 66 11.88 10.43 2.17
N LYS A 67 11.11 11.37 1.62
CA LYS A 67 11.00 11.60 0.18
C LYS A 67 11.86 12.76 -0.29
N ASP A 68 12.31 13.62 0.61
CA ASP A 68 13.06 14.82 0.32
C ASP A 68 14.55 14.74 0.71
N ALA A 69 15.08 13.54 0.98
CA ALA A 69 16.46 13.34 1.45
C ALA A 69 17.57 13.97 0.57
N GLY A 70 17.26 14.32 -0.69
CA GLY A 70 18.15 15.05 -1.60
C GLY A 70 18.09 16.58 -1.49
N GLN A 71 17.22 17.15 -0.64
CA GLN A 71 17.02 18.58 -0.46
C GLN A 71 17.83 19.09 0.75
N ALA A 72 18.28 20.36 0.69
CA ALA A 72 19.15 20.95 1.69
C ALA A 72 18.48 21.13 3.07
N ASP A 73 17.14 21.15 3.10
CA ASP A 73 16.25 21.28 4.25
C ASP A 73 15.44 20.00 4.54
N GLY A 74 15.84 18.87 3.96
CA GLY A 74 15.15 17.56 4.03
C GLY A 74 15.21 16.84 5.39
N CYS A 75 15.28 17.64 6.45
CA CYS A 75 15.17 17.26 7.86
C CYS A 75 14.19 18.16 8.62
N THR A 76 13.46 19.03 7.90
CA THR A 76 12.57 20.04 8.48
C THR A 76 11.20 20.11 7.80
N THR A 77 11.06 19.52 6.61
CA THR A 77 9.80 19.46 5.86
C THR A 77 9.31 18.02 5.85
N ARG A 78 8.18 17.77 6.52
CA ARG A 78 7.56 16.44 6.51
C ARG A 78 6.50 16.37 5.43
N ASP A 79 6.70 15.51 4.44
CA ASP A 79 5.71 15.28 3.38
C ASP A 79 4.66 14.26 3.83
N HIS A 80 3.47 14.32 3.23
CA HIS A 80 2.40 13.36 3.46
C HIS A 80 2.71 11.94 2.96
N GLU A 81 3.80 11.75 2.21
CA GLU A 81 4.27 10.45 1.72
C GLU A 81 5.40 9.85 2.56
N GLU A 82 5.69 10.45 3.72
CA GLU A 82 6.70 10.02 4.68
C GLU A 82 6.08 9.31 5.87
N THR A 83 6.84 8.43 6.52
CA THR A 83 6.32 7.56 7.59
C THR A 83 7.44 6.94 8.43
N GLU A 84 7.08 6.33 9.54
CA GLU A 84 7.90 5.32 10.21
C GLU A 84 7.64 3.96 9.55
N GLU A 85 8.68 3.31 9.04
CA GLU A 85 8.62 2.00 8.40
C GLU A 85 9.49 1.02 9.18
N ALA A 86 8.89 -0.09 9.59
CA ALA A 86 9.59 -1.22 10.19
C ALA A 86 9.83 -2.29 9.12
N GLU A 87 11.10 -2.54 8.79
CA GLU A 87 11.49 -3.67 7.97
C GLU A 87 11.51 -4.95 8.80
N VAL A 88 11.11 -6.08 8.19
CA VAL A 88 11.20 -7.40 8.81
C VAL A 88 12.34 -8.21 8.18
N GLU A 89 12.87 -9.17 8.93
CA GLU A 89 13.84 -10.12 8.40
C GLU A 89 13.20 -10.98 7.28
N PRO A 90 13.92 -11.21 6.16
CA PRO A 90 13.38 -12.01 5.06
C PRO A 90 12.92 -13.40 5.49
N GLY A 91 11.69 -13.74 5.14
CA GLY A 91 11.10 -15.04 5.46
C GLY A 91 10.41 -15.13 6.82
N SER A 92 10.41 -14.06 7.62
CA SER A 92 9.76 -14.02 8.93
C SER A 92 8.24 -14.06 8.88
N GLY A 93 7.62 -13.78 7.73
CA GLY A 93 6.18 -13.89 7.57
C GLY A 93 5.74 -13.83 6.11
N HIS A 94 4.60 -14.43 5.82
CA HIS A 94 3.97 -14.37 4.51
C HIS A 94 2.45 -14.55 4.61
N VAL A 95 1.78 -14.18 3.52
CA VAL A 95 0.39 -14.53 3.26
C VAL A 95 0.29 -15.33 1.98
N THR A 96 -0.71 -16.21 1.89
CA THR A 96 -1.03 -16.95 0.67
C THR A 96 -2.48 -16.72 0.30
N VAL A 97 -2.74 -16.36 -0.97
CA VAL A 97 -4.09 -16.23 -1.51
C VAL A 97 -4.13 -16.82 -2.92
N ALA A 98 -5.15 -17.63 -3.19
CA ALA A 98 -5.36 -18.29 -4.49
C ALA A 98 -4.08 -19.01 -5.01
N GLY A 99 -3.32 -19.63 -4.11
CA GLY A 99 -2.06 -20.33 -4.41
C GLY A 99 -0.85 -19.43 -4.66
N THR A 100 -1.00 -18.10 -4.59
CA THR A 100 0.11 -17.14 -4.70
C THR A 100 0.59 -16.74 -3.31
N ARG A 101 1.89 -16.93 -3.05
CA ARG A 101 2.57 -16.47 -1.83
C ARG A 101 3.05 -15.03 -1.99
N TYR A 102 2.86 -14.24 -0.94
CA TYR A 102 3.39 -12.89 -0.79
C TYR A 102 4.14 -12.80 0.55
N ASP A 103 5.45 -12.59 0.49
CA ASP A 103 6.28 -12.45 1.69
C ASP A 103 6.11 -11.06 2.29
N LEU A 104 5.99 -10.97 3.62
CA LEU A 104 5.98 -9.69 4.34
C LEU A 104 7.35 -9.04 4.21
N VAL A 105 7.37 -7.77 3.82
CA VAL A 105 8.60 -7.00 3.59
C VAL A 105 8.78 -5.92 4.65
N GLN A 106 7.71 -5.19 4.94
CA GLN A 106 7.70 -4.12 5.92
C GLN A 106 6.27 -3.88 6.43
N PHE A 107 6.17 -3.07 7.48
CA PHE A 107 4.94 -2.37 7.79
C PHE A 107 5.21 -0.91 8.17
N HIS A 108 4.23 -0.04 7.93
CA HIS A 108 4.35 1.39 8.18
C HIS A 108 3.02 2.00 8.61
N PHE A 109 3.04 3.29 8.97
CA PHE A 109 1.93 3.92 9.69
C PHE A 109 1.45 5.22 9.06
N HIS A 110 0.15 5.46 9.15
CA HIS A 110 -0.49 6.70 8.73
C HIS A 110 -1.31 7.32 9.86
N THR A 111 -1.33 8.65 9.90
CA THR A 111 -2.21 9.46 10.74
C THR A 111 -2.83 10.61 9.95
N PRO A 112 -4.16 10.79 9.97
CA PRO A 112 -5.16 9.80 10.42
C PRO A 112 -5.10 8.52 9.56
N SER A 113 -6.04 7.60 9.72
CA SER A 113 -6.15 6.48 8.77
C SER A 113 -6.29 6.96 7.33
N GLU A 114 -5.76 6.20 6.38
CA GLU A 114 -5.91 6.49 4.94
C GLU A 114 -7.30 6.03 4.48
N HIS A 115 -7.66 4.80 4.81
CA HIS A 115 -8.99 4.28 4.56
C HIS A 115 -10.00 4.92 5.51
N ARG A 116 -11.23 5.05 5.01
CA ARG A 116 -12.39 5.48 5.81
C ARG A 116 -13.41 4.38 5.86
N PHE A 117 -14.11 4.28 6.99
CA PHE A 117 -15.26 3.39 7.15
C PHE A 117 -16.49 4.26 7.39
N GLY A 118 -17.45 4.24 6.46
CA GLY A 118 -18.63 5.11 6.54
C GLY A 118 -18.29 6.59 6.61
N GLY A 119 -17.22 7.03 5.93
CA GLY A 119 -16.75 8.41 5.90
C GLY A 119 -15.90 8.82 7.11
N ARG A 120 -15.62 7.91 8.05
CA ARG A 120 -14.86 8.21 9.27
C ARG A 120 -13.45 7.64 9.19
N ASN A 121 -12.48 8.43 9.66
CA ASN A 121 -11.12 7.98 9.88
C ASN A 121 -10.94 7.41 11.30
N THR A 122 -10.01 6.47 11.47
CA THR A 122 -9.45 6.10 12.78
C THR A 122 -8.23 6.98 13.09
N PRO A 123 -7.78 7.02 14.37
CA PRO A 123 -6.62 7.82 14.75
C PRO A 123 -5.35 7.49 13.97
N LEU A 124 -5.03 6.22 13.76
CA LEU A 124 -3.94 5.76 12.91
C LEU A 124 -4.40 4.60 12.02
N GLU A 125 -3.58 4.23 11.04
CA GLU A 125 -3.70 2.98 10.26
C GLU A 125 -2.31 2.42 10.01
N MET A 126 -2.16 1.09 10.13
CA MET A 126 -0.93 0.38 9.83
C MET A 126 -1.10 -0.40 8.52
N HIS A 127 -0.10 -0.37 7.65
CA HIS A 127 -0.07 -1.12 6.40
C HIS A 127 1.02 -2.18 6.46
N LEU A 128 0.64 -3.46 6.40
CA LEU A 128 1.59 -4.56 6.24
C LEU A 128 1.76 -4.87 4.76
N VAL A 129 2.95 -4.60 4.21
CA VAL A 129 3.23 -4.70 2.78
C VAL A 129 3.90 -6.03 2.46
N HIS A 130 3.28 -6.75 1.54
CA HIS A 130 3.75 -8.04 1.07
C HIS A 130 4.08 -8.01 -0.42
N ARG A 131 5.02 -8.86 -0.83
CA ARG A 131 5.47 -8.98 -2.21
C ARG A 131 5.58 -10.44 -2.64
N SER A 132 5.04 -10.76 -3.82
CA SER A 132 5.23 -12.09 -4.41
C SER A 132 6.56 -12.21 -5.14
N ALA A 133 6.94 -13.44 -5.51
CA ALA A 133 8.13 -13.69 -6.34
C ALA A 133 8.08 -12.98 -7.71
N GLU A 134 6.89 -12.68 -8.22
CA GLU A 134 6.67 -11.93 -9.47
C GLU A 134 6.63 -10.41 -9.25
N GLY A 135 6.82 -9.94 -8.02
CA GLY A 135 6.77 -8.52 -7.67
C GLY A 135 5.36 -7.94 -7.50
N LYS A 136 4.31 -8.77 -7.53
CA LYS A 136 2.94 -8.34 -7.22
C LYS A 136 2.84 -7.95 -5.75
N LEU A 137 1.98 -6.98 -5.44
CA LEU A 137 1.84 -6.42 -4.10
C LEU A 137 0.49 -6.77 -3.48
N LEU A 138 0.53 -7.08 -2.19
CA LEU A 138 -0.63 -7.26 -1.34
C LEU A 138 -0.41 -6.45 -0.06
N VAL A 139 -1.39 -5.65 0.34
CA VAL A 139 -1.32 -4.85 1.57
C VAL A 139 -2.46 -5.21 2.50
N VAL A 140 -2.11 -5.51 3.76
CA VAL A 140 -3.10 -5.66 4.84
C VAL A 140 -3.18 -4.33 5.59
N GLY A 141 -4.34 -3.68 5.54
CA GLY A 141 -4.60 -2.41 6.23
C GLY A 141 -5.30 -2.64 7.56
N VAL A 142 -4.67 -2.18 8.65
CA VAL A 142 -5.13 -2.35 10.03
C VAL A 142 -5.46 -0.99 10.65
N PRO A 143 -6.75 -0.64 10.80
CA PRO A 143 -7.14 0.57 11.51
C PRO A 143 -6.74 0.48 12.99
N LEU A 144 -6.09 1.51 13.54
CA LEU A 144 -5.65 1.53 14.94
C LEU A 144 -6.45 2.56 15.75
N VAL A 145 -6.98 2.12 16.88
CA VAL A 145 -7.82 2.95 17.78
C VAL A 145 -7.32 2.89 19.22
N ALA A 146 -7.68 3.89 20.02
CA ALA A 146 -7.28 3.93 21.42
C ALA A 146 -7.91 2.76 22.19
N GLY A 147 -7.10 2.03 22.94
CA GLY A 147 -7.54 0.89 23.74
C GLY A 147 -6.41 0.28 24.55
N SER A 148 -6.46 -1.04 24.71
CA SER A 148 -5.42 -1.83 25.39
C SER A 148 -4.08 -1.75 24.65
N HIS A 149 -3.00 -1.83 25.42
CA HIS A 149 -1.64 -1.96 24.89
C HIS A 149 -1.50 -3.18 23.95
N SER A 150 -0.72 -3.03 22.89
CA SER A 150 -0.43 -4.04 21.87
C SER A 150 1.06 -4.02 21.49
N VAL A 151 1.48 -4.94 20.61
CA VAL A 151 2.87 -4.95 20.11
C VAL A 151 3.21 -3.70 19.30
N VAL A 152 2.21 -3.02 18.71
CA VAL A 152 2.42 -1.77 17.98
C VAL A 152 2.87 -0.64 18.91
N ASP A 153 2.43 -0.67 20.17
CA ASP A 153 2.89 0.27 21.19
C ASP A 153 4.39 0.10 21.48
N ASP A 154 4.86 -1.14 21.51
CA ASP A 154 6.28 -1.46 21.72
C ASP A 154 7.12 -0.97 20.53
N VAL A 155 6.64 -1.21 19.29
CA VAL A 155 7.33 -0.74 18.06
C VAL A 155 7.43 0.78 18.02
N LEU A 156 6.34 1.48 18.34
CA LEU A 156 6.28 2.95 18.31
C LEU A 156 6.67 3.60 19.64
N ALA A 157 7.25 2.86 20.59
CA ALA A 157 7.69 3.41 21.87
C ALA A 157 8.82 4.44 21.66
N THR A 158 9.72 4.15 20.72
CA THR A 158 10.80 5.02 20.25
C THR A 158 10.68 5.18 18.74
N LEU A 159 10.45 6.40 18.29
CA LEU A 159 10.35 6.73 16.86
C LEU A 159 11.74 6.90 16.26
N SER A 160 11.92 6.52 15.00
CA SER A 160 13.17 6.79 14.30
C SER A 160 13.31 8.30 14.08
N PRO A 161 14.50 8.88 14.33
CA PRO A 161 14.75 10.26 13.94
C PRO A 161 14.69 10.40 12.41
N GLU A 162 14.05 11.46 11.93
CA GLU A 162 13.94 11.82 10.50
C GLU A 162 15.29 11.81 9.78
N CYS A 163 16.32 12.37 10.44
CA CYS A 163 17.69 12.43 9.92
C CYS A 163 18.70 11.77 10.86
N GLY A 164 18.39 10.57 11.34
CA GLY A 164 19.32 9.79 12.14
C GLY A 164 19.39 8.33 11.73
N ALA A 165 20.09 7.56 12.54
CA ALA A 165 20.18 6.12 12.35
C ALA A 165 18.81 5.46 12.62
N PRO A 166 18.52 4.34 11.94
CA PRO A 166 17.40 3.48 12.30
C PRO A 166 17.48 3.01 13.76
N VAL A 167 16.34 2.58 14.28
CA VAL A 167 16.19 2.01 15.61
C VAL A 167 15.99 0.50 15.48
N ASP A 168 16.92 -0.27 16.04
CA ASP A 168 16.77 -1.72 16.15
C ASP A 168 15.73 -2.07 17.23
N ILE A 169 14.81 -2.97 16.88
CA ILE A 169 13.79 -3.49 17.78
C ILE A 169 13.98 -4.99 17.91
N GLU A 170 14.03 -5.46 19.17
CA GLU A 170 14.12 -6.87 19.51
C GLU A 170 12.99 -7.70 18.86
N PRO A 171 13.21 -9.01 18.63
CA PRO A 171 12.23 -9.84 17.95
C PRO A 171 10.81 -9.77 18.53
N ILE A 172 9.84 -9.45 17.68
CA ILE A 172 8.41 -9.46 18.03
C ILE A 172 7.68 -10.62 17.36
N ASP A 173 6.57 -11.07 17.97
CA ASP A 173 5.62 -11.96 17.29
C ASP A 173 4.76 -11.15 16.31
N LEU A 174 5.02 -11.34 15.02
CA LEU A 174 4.36 -10.61 13.93
C LEU A 174 2.86 -10.93 13.85
N ASN A 175 2.37 -12.06 14.36
CA ASN A 175 0.93 -12.34 14.40
C ASN A 175 0.19 -11.34 15.28
N ARG A 176 0.86 -10.71 16.25
CA ARG A 176 0.27 -9.72 17.15
C ARG A 176 0.07 -8.34 16.49
N LEU A 177 0.54 -8.16 15.26
CA LEU A 177 0.24 -7.00 14.41
C LEU A 177 -1.14 -7.08 13.76
N LEU A 178 -1.84 -8.21 13.90
CA LEU A 178 -3.19 -8.39 13.40
C LEU A 178 -4.21 -8.37 14.56
N PRO A 179 -5.40 -7.79 14.35
CA PRO A 179 -6.46 -7.84 15.34
C PRO A 179 -6.98 -9.27 15.50
N SER A 180 -7.64 -9.53 16.63
CA SER A 180 -8.40 -10.77 16.78
C SER A 180 -9.63 -10.75 15.86
N GLY A 181 -9.90 -11.88 15.23
CA GLY A 181 -11.03 -12.06 14.34
C GLY A 181 -10.62 -12.20 12.88
N HIS A 182 -11.46 -12.92 12.14
CA HIS A 182 -11.07 -13.51 10.88
C HIS A 182 -11.60 -12.74 9.65
N HIS A 183 -12.35 -11.64 9.82
CA HIS A 183 -13.00 -10.97 8.70
C HIS A 183 -12.17 -9.82 8.11
N THR A 184 -12.01 -9.84 6.78
CA THR A 184 -11.44 -8.75 5.98
C THR A 184 -12.38 -8.28 4.89
N LEU A 185 -12.15 -7.05 4.44
CA LEU A 185 -12.69 -6.55 3.20
C LEU A 185 -11.58 -6.51 2.16
N HIS A 186 -11.77 -7.25 1.07
CA HIS A 186 -10.84 -7.28 -0.06
C HIS A 186 -11.28 -6.32 -1.17
N TYR A 187 -10.32 -5.61 -1.77
CA TYR A 187 -10.51 -4.91 -3.04
C TYR A 187 -9.17 -4.75 -3.79
N THR A 188 -9.22 -4.60 -5.11
CA THR A 188 -8.02 -4.24 -5.89
C THR A 188 -7.89 -2.72 -6.01
N GLY A 189 -6.72 -2.21 -5.65
CA GLY A 189 -6.41 -0.79 -5.53
C GLY A 189 -5.03 -0.43 -6.06
N SER A 190 -4.41 0.55 -5.40
CA SER A 190 -3.07 1.05 -5.71
C SER A 190 -2.20 1.19 -4.47
N LEU A 191 -0.93 1.52 -4.69
CA LEU A 191 -0.12 2.19 -3.66
C LEU A 191 -0.74 3.54 -3.31
N THR A 192 -0.60 3.95 -2.06
CA THR A 192 -1.11 5.24 -1.54
C THR A 192 -0.05 6.34 -1.51
N THR A 193 1.18 6.01 -1.89
CA THR A 193 2.27 6.95 -2.16
C THR A 193 2.79 6.75 -3.59
N ALA A 194 3.49 7.76 -4.10
CA ALA A 194 4.08 7.75 -5.43
C ALA A 194 4.95 6.48 -5.64
N PRO A 195 4.83 5.82 -6.80
CA PRO A 195 4.15 6.28 -8.02
C PRO A 195 2.67 5.88 -8.15
N PHE A 196 1.97 5.58 -7.04
CA PHE A 196 0.55 5.22 -6.99
C PHE A 196 0.17 4.06 -7.92
N THR A 197 1.09 3.10 -8.08
CA THR A 197 0.93 1.93 -8.96
C THR A 197 -0.33 1.14 -8.60
N GLU A 198 -1.18 0.89 -9.58
CA GLU A 198 -2.39 0.07 -9.45
C GLU A 198 -2.10 -1.43 -9.50
N GLY A 199 -3.10 -2.25 -9.17
CA GLY A 199 -2.97 -3.71 -9.12
C GLY A 199 -2.50 -4.24 -7.77
N VAL A 200 -2.62 -3.44 -6.72
CA VAL A 200 -2.35 -3.85 -5.34
C VAL A 200 -3.59 -4.56 -4.79
N GLU A 201 -3.42 -5.75 -4.22
CA GLU A 201 -4.49 -6.44 -3.51
C GLU A 201 -4.58 -5.91 -2.07
N TRP A 202 -5.68 -5.27 -1.71
CA TRP A 202 -5.89 -4.71 -0.38
C TRP A 202 -6.79 -5.61 0.45
N TYR A 203 -6.40 -5.89 1.69
CA TYR A 203 -7.19 -6.58 2.70
C TYR A 203 -7.33 -5.70 3.94
N LEU A 204 -8.52 -5.14 4.16
CA LEU A 204 -8.79 -4.26 5.29
C LEU A 204 -9.36 -5.05 6.46
N THR A 205 -8.70 -4.96 7.61
CA THR A 205 -9.10 -5.69 8.83
C THR A 205 -10.10 -4.90 9.67
N ARG A 206 -10.53 -5.50 10.78
CA ARG A 206 -11.16 -4.76 11.88
C ARG A 206 -10.12 -3.90 12.62
N GLU A 207 -10.62 -3.06 13.53
CA GLU A 207 -9.78 -2.20 14.37
C GLU A 207 -8.90 -3.03 15.33
N GLN A 208 -7.66 -2.58 15.50
CA GLN A 208 -6.75 -3.04 16.55
C GLN A 208 -6.53 -1.93 17.58
N HIS A 209 -6.43 -2.32 18.85
CA HIS A 209 -6.16 -1.38 19.93
C HIS A 209 -4.67 -1.03 20.02
N VAL A 210 -4.41 0.24 20.31
CA VAL A 210 -3.12 0.79 20.75
C VAL A 210 -3.36 1.77 21.89
N SER A 211 -2.34 2.08 22.68
CA SER A 211 -2.47 3.08 23.74
C SER A 211 -2.69 4.49 23.18
N ALA A 212 -3.39 5.32 23.94
CA ALA A 212 -3.57 6.74 23.61
C ALA A 212 -2.22 7.49 23.54
N ALA A 213 -1.22 7.05 24.31
CA ALA A 213 0.12 7.62 24.29
C ALA A 213 0.82 7.38 22.95
N THR A 214 0.73 6.16 22.40
CA THR A 214 1.25 5.83 21.07
C THR A 214 0.59 6.66 19.97
N ILE A 215 -0.74 6.81 20.02
CA ILE A 215 -1.49 7.68 19.10
C ILE A 215 -0.99 9.13 19.19
N ALA A 216 -0.86 9.67 20.39
CA ALA A 216 -0.41 11.05 20.60
C ALA A 216 1.03 11.25 20.10
N ARG A 217 1.93 10.28 20.37
CA ARG A 217 3.32 10.33 19.94
C ARG A 217 3.44 10.36 18.42
N PHE A 218 2.79 9.43 17.72
CA PHE A 218 2.85 9.37 16.25
C PHE A 218 2.19 10.59 15.59
N LYS A 219 1.06 11.07 16.13
CA LYS A 219 0.43 12.34 15.68
C LYS A 219 1.31 13.55 15.89
N GLY A 220 2.13 13.57 16.95
CA GLY A 220 3.11 14.62 17.18
C GLY A 220 4.21 14.67 16.11
N LEU A 221 4.51 13.53 15.49
CA LEU A 221 5.46 13.45 14.38
C LEU A 221 4.84 14.03 13.09
N PHE A 222 3.59 13.66 12.77
CA PHE A 222 2.87 14.13 11.58
C PHE A 222 1.68 15.02 11.96
N THR A 223 1.95 16.25 12.39
CA THR A 223 0.91 17.19 12.90
C THR A 223 -0.11 17.60 11.84
N ALA A 224 0.31 17.69 10.56
CA ALA A 224 -0.56 17.90 9.42
C ALA A 224 -1.21 16.59 8.91
N GLY A 225 -0.73 15.45 9.41
CA GLY A 225 -1.03 14.11 8.92
C GLY A 225 -0.19 13.69 7.71
N ASN A 226 -0.12 12.39 7.47
CA ASN A 226 0.56 11.76 6.34
C ASN A 226 -0.37 10.79 5.58
N ALA A 227 -1.66 11.10 5.57
CA ALA A 227 -2.67 10.29 4.91
C ALA A 227 -3.10 10.92 3.58
N ARG A 228 -3.05 10.15 2.49
CA ARG A 228 -3.64 10.53 1.21
C ARG A 228 -5.16 10.63 1.34
N ALA A 229 -5.75 11.58 0.63
CA ALA A 229 -7.19 11.68 0.53
C ALA A 229 -7.80 10.43 -0.14
N THR A 230 -8.99 10.00 0.31
CA THR A 230 -9.72 8.89 -0.32
C THR A 230 -10.04 9.16 -1.78
N GLN A 231 -9.87 8.13 -2.59
CA GLN A 231 -10.09 8.12 -4.02
C GLN A 231 -11.48 7.55 -4.36
N PRO A 232 -12.07 7.91 -5.52
CA PRO A 232 -13.32 7.33 -5.96
C PRO A 232 -13.27 5.80 -6.09
N LEU A 233 -14.33 5.13 -5.62
CA LEU A 233 -14.41 3.67 -5.73
C LEU A 233 -14.59 3.20 -7.18
N ASN A 234 -15.11 4.06 -8.07
CA ASN A 234 -15.15 3.83 -9.52
C ASN A 234 -15.80 2.50 -9.93
N GLY A 235 -16.93 2.16 -9.28
CA GLY A 235 -17.70 0.94 -9.58
C GLY A 235 -17.08 -0.35 -9.02
N ARG A 236 -15.91 -0.29 -8.37
CA ARG A 236 -15.37 -1.42 -7.60
C ARG A 236 -16.29 -1.74 -6.42
N THR A 237 -16.19 -2.98 -5.94
CA THR A 237 -16.85 -3.45 -4.72
C THR A 237 -15.80 -3.98 -3.75
N PHE A 238 -16.19 -4.09 -2.48
CA PHE A 238 -15.43 -4.83 -1.49
C PHE A 238 -15.98 -6.24 -1.39
N VAL A 239 -15.12 -7.23 -1.20
CA VAL A 239 -15.53 -8.62 -0.94
C VAL A 239 -15.26 -8.93 0.54
N ASP A 240 -16.29 -9.37 1.27
CA ASP A 240 -16.11 -9.88 2.64
C ASP A 240 -15.45 -11.25 2.60
N VAL A 241 -14.22 -11.33 3.13
CA VAL A 241 -13.40 -12.54 3.19
C VAL A 241 -13.27 -12.95 4.65
N PRO A 242 -13.88 -14.08 5.07
CA PRO A 242 -14.04 -14.41 6.48
C PRO A 242 -12.83 -15.08 7.14
N ARG A 243 -11.62 -15.07 6.54
CA ARG A 243 -10.38 -15.56 7.21
C ARG A 243 -9.12 -14.69 7.01
N ILE A 244 -8.53 -14.27 8.13
CA ILE A 244 -7.11 -13.97 8.43
C ILE A 244 -6.72 -14.78 9.66
#